data_AF-A0A061AEW3-F1
#
_entry.id   AF-A0A061AEW3-F1
#
_cell.length_a   1.000
_cell.length_b   1.000
_cell.length_c   1.000
_cell.angle_alpha   90.00
_cell.angle_beta   90.00
_cell.angle_gamma   90.00
#
_symmetry.space_group_name_H-M   'P 1'
#
loop_
_entity.id
_entity.type
_entity.pdbx_description
1 polymer ?
#
loop_
_entity_poly.entity_id
_entity_poly.type
_entity_poly.pdbx_seq_one_letter_code
_entity_poly.pdbx_strand_id
1 'polypeptide(L)'
;MSTKTQAEAHGGAGDLGEQKPQKGPQPTSDAPRYEEGKENAHDLADSKDERSIANNLAAAKAKEKAEDQKEDSTGYSGVGAAEAHGNKPSRGAQIDAELQKEDEELLKKKSS
;
A
#
# COMPACT_ATOMS: atom_id res chain seq x y z
N MET A 1 -0.48 -58.62 -28.90
CA MET A 1 -1.33 -58.04 -27.84
C MET A 1 -1.62 -56.60 -28.23
N SER A 2 -2.71 -56.37 -28.97
CA SER A 2 -3.09 -55.04 -29.48
C SER A 2 -4.07 -54.39 -28.51
N THR A 3 -3.67 -53.28 -27.88
CA THR A 3 -4.53 -52.50 -26.99
C THR A 3 -5.35 -51.51 -27.82
N LYS A 4 -6.64 -51.82 -28.03
CA LYS A 4 -7.63 -50.87 -28.57
C LYS A 4 -7.89 -49.80 -27.52
N THR A 5 -7.61 -48.54 -27.85
CA THR A 5 -8.03 -47.36 -27.07
C THR A 5 -9.49 -47.06 -27.40
N GLN A 6 -10.37 -47.22 -26.41
CA GLN A 6 -11.77 -46.80 -26.48
C GLN A 6 -11.84 -45.37 -25.95
N ALA A 7 -12.22 -44.42 -26.80
CA ALA A 7 -12.51 -43.05 -26.39
C ALA A 7 -13.98 -42.98 -25.95
N GLU A 8 -14.22 -42.79 -24.66
CA GLU A 8 -15.56 -42.49 -24.13
C GLU A 8 -15.83 -40.99 -24.27
N ALA A 9 -16.79 -40.66 -25.14
CA ALA A 9 -17.36 -39.33 -25.25
C ALA A 9 -18.28 -39.07 -24.05
N HIS A 10 -17.87 -38.21 -23.13
CA HIS A 10 -18.75 -37.68 -22.09
C HIS A 10 -19.70 -36.64 -22.70
N GLY A 11 -20.79 -37.11 -23.30
CA GLY A 11 -21.94 -36.30 -23.66
C GLY A 11 -22.75 -35.94 -22.43
N GLY A 12 -22.30 -34.94 -21.67
CA GLY A 12 -23.05 -34.32 -20.59
C GLY A 12 -23.75 -33.05 -21.09
N ALA A 13 -24.84 -33.20 -21.84
CA ALA A 13 -25.75 -32.09 -22.14
C ALA A 13 -26.56 -31.78 -20.87
N GLY A 14 -25.90 -31.13 -19.91
CA GLY A 14 -26.55 -30.52 -18.76
C GLY A 14 -27.17 -29.20 -19.18
N ASP A 15 -28.50 -29.17 -19.18
CA ASP A 15 -29.37 -28.01 -19.20
C ASP A 15 -28.72 -26.81 -18.46
N LEU A 16 -28.20 -25.84 -19.22
CA LEU A 16 -27.77 -24.54 -18.68
C LEU A 16 -29.04 -23.75 -18.38
N GLY A 17 -29.71 -24.12 -17.29
CA GLY A 17 -30.82 -23.36 -16.73
C GLY A 17 -30.39 -21.91 -16.51
N GLU A 18 -31.10 -21.01 -17.18
CA GLU A 18 -30.93 -19.55 -17.13
C GLU A 18 -30.70 -19.07 -15.69
N GLN A 19 -29.44 -18.75 -15.35
CA GLN A 19 -29.14 -18.09 -14.08
C GLN A 19 -29.66 -16.66 -14.16
N LYS A 20 -30.91 -16.44 -13.71
CA LYS A 20 -31.40 -15.06 -13.51
C LYS A 20 -30.46 -14.39 -12.51
N PRO A 21 -29.87 -13.22 -12.81
CA PRO A 21 -29.12 -12.49 -11.81
C PRO A 21 -30.10 -12.11 -10.70
N GLN A 22 -29.91 -12.67 -9.51
CA GLN A 22 -30.63 -12.23 -8.32
C GLN A 22 -30.18 -10.80 -8.03
N LYS A 23 -30.92 -9.83 -8.57
CA LYS A 23 -30.78 -8.43 -8.22
C LYS A 23 -31.37 -8.24 -6.83
N GLY A 24 -30.61 -8.67 -5.82
CA GLY A 24 -30.84 -8.26 -4.43
C GLY A 24 -30.80 -6.74 -4.32
N PRO A 25 -31.41 -6.16 -3.28
CA PRO A 25 -31.42 -4.71 -3.08
C PRO A 25 -29.98 -4.20 -3.13
N GLN A 26 -29.70 -3.32 -4.10
CA GLN A 26 -28.41 -2.63 -4.18
C GLN A 26 -28.31 -1.74 -2.94
N PRO A 27 -27.18 -1.77 -2.20
CA PRO A 27 -27.03 -0.89 -1.06
C PRO A 27 -27.19 0.55 -1.55
N THR A 28 -28.18 1.26 -1.00
CA THR A 28 -28.29 2.70 -1.16
C THR A 28 -27.04 3.33 -0.54
N SER A 29 -26.61 4.46 -1.07
CA SER A 29 -25.41 5.20 -0.64
C SER A 29 -25.33 5.44 0.88
N ASP A 30 -26.48 5.41 1.54
CA ASP A 30 -26.69 5.66 2.98
C ASP A 30 -26.59 4.40 3.85
N ALA A 31 -26.37 3.22 3.26
CA ALA A 31 -26.10 2.01 4.04
C ALA A 31 -24.72 2.14 4.70
N PRO A 32 -24.59 1.92 6.02
CA PRO A 32 -23.28 1.96 6.68
C PRO A 32 -22.38 0.91 6.01
N ARG A 33 -21.25 1.36 5.46
CA ARG A 33 -20.24 0.47 4.91
C ARG A 33 -19.60 -0.25 6.07
N TYR A 34 -20.01 -1.51 6.28
CA TYR A 34 -19.56 -2.33 7.40
C TYR A 34 -18.03 -2.55 7.45
N GLU A 35 -17.33 -2.24 6.36
CA GLU A 35 -15.87 -2.35 6.21
C GLU A 35 -15.13 -1.01 6.36
N GLU A 36 -15.83 0.10 6.61
CA GLU A 36 -15.21 1.41 6.76
C GLU A 36 -14.80 1.68 8.22
N GLY A 37 -13.58 2.17 8.41
CA GLY A 37 -13.08 2.55 9.72
C GLY A 37 -13.89 3.72 10.32
N LYS A 38 -14.08 3.71 11.64
CA LYS A 38 -14.79 4.78 12.33
C LYS A 38 -14.02 6.10 12.24
N GLU A 39 -14.74 7.20 12.00
CA GLU A 39 -14.17 8.55 12.03
C GLU A 39 -13.44 8.81 13.35
N ASN A 40 -12.24 9.40 13.27
CA ASN A 40 -11.36 9.73 14.40
C ASN A 40 -10.86 8.54 15.23
N ALA A 41 -10.90 7.31 14.72
CA ALA A 41 -10.36 6.13 15.42
C ALA A 41 -8.84 6.21 15.72
N HIS A 42 -8.13 7.16 15.12
CA HIS A 42 -6.69 7.39 15.33
C HIS A 42 -6.37 8.73 16.01
N ASP A 43 -7.37 9.39 16.60
CA ASP A 43 -7.13 10.64 17.32
C ASP A 43 -6.38 10.36 18.63
N LEU A 44 -5.22 10.98 18.80
CA LEU A 44 -4.41 10.87 20.01
C LEU A 44 -4.97 11.70 21.17
N ALA A 45 -5.87 12.64 20.88
CA ALA A 45 -6.53 13.51 21.84
C ALA A 45 -8.00 13.11 22.09
N ASP A 46 -8.38 11.86 21.80
CA ASP A 46 -9.74 11.38 22.07
C ASP A 46 -10.06 11.47 23.57
N SER A 47 -11.16 12.14 23.89
CA SER A 47 -11.67 12.26 25.27
C SER A 47 -12.14 10.91 25.84
N LYS A 48 -12.38 9.92 24.98
CA LYS A 48 -12.76 8.55 25.35
C LYS A 48 -11.58 7.60 25.45
N ASP A 49 -10.37 8.09 25.26
CA ASP A 49 -9.17 7.27 25.39
C ASP A 49 -8.95 6.84 26.85
N GLU A 50 -8.74 5.54 27.07
CA GLU A 50 -8.48 4.96 28.40
C GLU A 50 -7.03 5.18 28.87
N ARG A 51 -6.13 5.63 27.99
CA ARG A 51 -4.78 6.04 28.35
C ARG A 51 -4.85 7.27 29.27
N SER A 52 -3.96 7.31 30.27
CA SER A 52 -3.83 8.47 31.16
C SER A 52 -3.47 9.75 30.38
N ILE A 53 -3.90 10.92 30.87
CA ILE A 53 -3.62 12.24 30.23
C ILE A 53 -2.13 12.43 29.93
N ALA A 54 -1.26 12.03 30.85
CA ALA A 54 0.19 12.10 30.66
C ALA A 54 0.68 11.25 29.46
N ASN A 55 0.08 10.07 29.27
CA ASN A 55 0.43 9.17 28.17
C ASN A 55 -0.11 9.68 26.83
N ASN A 56 -1.31 10.25 26.80
CA ASN A 56 -1.87 10.88 25.59
C ASN A 56 -1.01 12.05 25.15
N LEU A 57 -0.63 12.91 26.10
CA LEU A 57 0.24 14.05 25.82
C LEU A 57 1.63 13.61 25.37
N ALA A 58 2.21 12.59 25.99
CA ALA A 58 3.48 12.02 25.54
C ALA A 58 3.39 11.44 24.12
N ALA A 59 2.30 10.72 23.80
CA ALA A 59 2.08 10.17 22.47
C ALA A 59 1.88 11.26 21.40
N ALA A 60 1.11 12.31 21.71
CA ALA A 60 0.92 13.46 20.83
C ALA A 60 2.25 14.16 20.52
N LYS A 61 3.07 14.42 21.55
CA LYS A 61 4.41 15.01 21.39
C LYS A 61 5.37 14.12 20.60
N ALA A 62 5.31 12.80 20.82
CA ALA A 62 6.12 11.85 20.06
C ALA A 62 5.74 11.84 18.57
N LYS A 63 4.45 11.96 18.27
CA LYS A 63 3.94 12.08 16.90
C LYS A 63 4.41 13.38 16.23
N GLU A 64 4.24 14.52 16.92
CA GLU A 64 4.72 15.83 16.45
C GLU A 64 6.22 15.80 16.11
N LYS A 65 7.04 15.31 17.04
CA LYS A 65 8.49 15.15 16.81
C LYS A 65 8.82 14.20 15.66
N ALA A 66 8.02 13.15 15.45
CA ALA A 66 8.22 12.23 14.33
C ALA A 66 7.78 12.84 12.99
N GLU A 67 6.78 13.72 12.98
CA GLU A 67 6.38 14.48 11.79
C GLU A 67 7.45 15.51 11.44
N ASP A 68 7.96 16.28 12.41
CA ASP A 68 9.09 17.19 12.20
C ASP A 68 10.32 16.47 11.65
N GLN A 69 10.66 15.29 12.21
CA GLN A 69 11.78 14.48 11.72
C GLN A 69 11.55 13.87 10.34
N LYS A 70 10.31 13.62 9.94
CA LYS A 70 9.99 13.15 8.59
C LYS A 70 10.15 14.28 7.57
N GLU A 71 9.79 15.50 7.92
CA GLU A 71 10.00 16.67 7.06
C GLU A 71 11.49 16.99 6.90
N ASP A 72 12.29 16.86 7.96
CA ASP A 72 13.74 17.04 7.91
C ASP A 72 14.50 15.84 7.30
N SER A 73 13.88 14.66 7.18
CA SER A 73 14.41 13.54 6.38
C SER A 73 14.27 13.83 4.89
N THR A 74 14.94 14.88 4.48
CA THR A 74 15.10 15.36 3.13
C THR A 74 15.61 14.25 2.24
N GLY A 75 14.78 13.85 1.28
CA GLY A 75 15.19 13.06 0.14
C GLY A 75 14.76 11.61 0.26
N TYR A 76 13.61 11.32 -0.33
CA TYR A 76 13.25 10.03 -0.94
C TYR A 76 14.28 9.66 -2.03
N SER A 77 15.56 9.57 -1.70
CA SER A 77 16.48 8.76 -2.47
C SER A 77 16.34 7.37 -1.86
N GLY A 78 15.83 6.41 -2.64
CA GLY A 78 15.69 5.03 -2.18
C GLY A 78 17.01 4.45 -1.64
N VAL A 79 18.14 5.07 -2.04
CA VAL A 79 19.48 4.83 -1.51
C VAL A 79 19.64 5.29 -0.05
N GLY A 80 19.33 6.55 0.25
CA GLY A 80 19.52 7.12 1.59
C GLY A 80 18.67 6.44 2.66
N ALA A 81 17.43 6.07 2.33
CA ALA A 81 16.56 5.34 3.27
C ALA A 81 17.11 3.93 3.58
N ALA A 82 17.58 3.20 2.58
CA ALA A 82 18.15 1.87 2.79
C ALA A 82 19.42 1.94 3.65
N GLU A 83 20.32 2.88 3.35
CA GLU A 83 21.56 3.09 4.10
C GLU A 83 21.31 3.51 5.55
N ALA A 84 20.34 4.41 5.79
CA ALA A 84 19.95 4.84 7.14
C ALA A 84 19.43 3.68 8.00
N HIS A 85 18.82 2.68 7.38
CA HIS A 85 18.35 1.47 8.04
C HIS A 85 19.38 0.32 8.02
N GLY A 86 20.62 0.55 7.56
CA GLY A 86 21.68 -0.47 7.49
C GLY A 86 21.45 -1.54 6.41
N ASN A 87 20.51 -1.31 5.50
CA ASN A 87 20.17 -2.19 4.41
C ASN A 87 20.90 -1.77 3.13
N LYS A 88 21.13 -2.74 2.23
CA LYS A 88 21.63 -2.41 0.89
C LYS A 88 20.48 -1.86 0.03
N PRO A 89 20.69 -0.76 -0.71
CA PRO A 89 19.68 -0.24 -1.61
C PRO A 89 19.41 -1.19 -2.76
N SER A 90 18.20 -1.09 -3.33
CA SER A 90 17.82 -1.90 -4.49
C SER A 90 18.65 -1.52 -5.72
N ARG A 91 18.79 -2.46 -6.65
CA ARG A 91 19.54 -2.22 -7.90
C ARG A 91 18.98 -1.04 -8.70
N GLY A 92 17.66 -0.85 -8.69
CA GLY A 92 17.01 0.32 -9.34
C GLY A 92 17.39 1.63 -8.66
N ALA A 93 17.30 1.69 -7.33
CA ALA A 93 17.67 2.90 -6.59
C ALA A 93 19.14 3.30 -6.78
N GLN A 94 20.04 2.31 -6.91
CA GLN A 94 21.45 2.57 -7.22
C GLN A 94 21.62 3.21 -8.61
N ILE A 95 20.94 2.68 -9.62
CA ILE A 95 20.99 3.19 -11.00
C ILE A 95 20.41 4.61 -11.08
N ASP A 96 19.27 4.83 -10.43
CA ASP A 96 18.63 6.15 -10.42
C ASP A 96 19.55 7.20 -9.77
N ALA A 97 20.25 6.84 -8.68
CA ALA A 97 21.20 7.73 -8.02
C ALA A 97 22.46 8.01 -8.85
N GLU A 98 22.89 7.07 -9.69
CA GLU A 98 24.01 7.26 -10.62
C GLU A 98 23.61 8.19 -11.77
N LEU A 99 22.45 7.95 -12.39
CA LEU A 99 21.89 8.80 -13.45
C LEU A 99 21.67 10.24 -12.98
N GLN A 100 21.13 10.42 -11.77
CA GLN A 100 20.96 11.76 -11.18
C GLN A 100 22.30 12.52 -11.06
N LYS A 101 23.37 11.84 -10.64
CA LYS A 101 24.70 12.47 -10.53
C LYS A 101 25.25 12.86 -11.89
N GLU A 102 25.13 11.97 -12.88
CA GLU A 102 25.55 12.25 -14.25
C GLU A 102 24.78 13.44 -14.85
N ASP A 103 23.46 13.47 -14.68
CA ASP A 103 22.60 14.55 -15.14
C ASP A 103 22.97 15.88 -14.48
N GLU A 104 23.21 15.91 -13.17
CA GLU A 104 23.64 17.12 -12.46
C GLU A 104 25.00 17.65 -12.95
N GLU A 105 25.95 16.76 -13.23
CA GLU A 105 27.24 17.15 -13.80
C GLU A 105 27.10 17.72 -15.21
N LEU A 106 26.28 17.10 -16.04
CA LEU A 106 25.99 17.60 -17.39
C LEU A 106 25.28 18.95 -17.35
N LEU A 107 24.35 19.14 -16.41
CA LEU A 107 23.66 20.41 -16.21
C LEU A 107 24.64 21.50 -15.78
N LYS A 108 25.53 21.22 -14.82
CA LYS A 108 26.60 22.15 -14.41
C LYS A 108 27.53 22.51 -15.57
N LYS A 109 27.89 21.54 -16.42
CA LYS A 109 28.71 21.78 -17.62
C LYS A 109 27.98 22.59 -18.69
N LYS A 110 26.66 22.44 -18.82
CA LYS A 110 25.83 23.18 -19.79
C LYS A 110 25.46 24.59 -19.33
N SER A 111 25.38 24.81 -18.02
CA SER A 111 25.08 26.10 -17.41
C SER A 111 26.32 27.00 -17.25
N SER A 112 27.51 26.50 -17.54
CA SER A 112 28.76 27.26 -17.62
C SER A 112 29.13 27.59 -19.07
#